data_AF-A0A1J5EYX1-F1
#
_entry.id   AF-A0A1J5EYX1-F1
#
_cell.length_a   1.000
_cell.length_b   1.000
_cell.length_c   1.000
_cell.angle_alpha   90.00
_cell.angle_beta   90.00
_cell.angle_gamma   90.00
#
_symmetry.space_group_name_H-M   'P 1'
#
loop_
_entity.id
_entity.type
_entity.pdbx_description
1 polymer ?
#
loop_
_entity_poly.entity_id
_entity_poly.type
_entity_poly.pdbx_seq_one_letter_code
_entity_poly.pdbx_strand_id
1 'polypeptide(L)'
;MYIDEAGDTIPLSQAGKKFLVLTGCIIHEKDKLGIEHSLRAIKKKFYFDEDIEIKSNYLRYANPDLSEKSPLKLNDRGKYNELEADITQFLKDIPVTLISVVIDKHAYWQKYPAQNPYSTAYTFLSERFQKFLETSVK
;
A
#
# COMPACT_ATOMS: atom_id res chain seq x y z
N MET A 1 10.19 -8.32 -1.97
CA MET A 1 8.74 -8.12 -1.80
C MET A 1 8.52 -7.36 -0.51
N TYR A 2 7.69 -6.33 -0.53
CA TYR A 2 7.18 -5.63 0.65
C TYR A 2 5.79 -6.17 0.95
N ILE A 3 5.43 -6.33 2.22
CA ILE A 3 4.13 -6.88 2.62
C ILE A 3 3.43 -5.85 3.50
N ASP A 4 2.15 -5.62 3.23
CA ASP A 4 1.29 -4.82 4.07
C ASP A 4 -0.10 -5.45 4.17
N GLU A 5 -0.84 -5.10 5.21
CA GLU A 5 -2.13 -5.68 5.55
C GLU A 5 -3.25 -4.63 5.56
N ALA A 6 -4.42 -5.03 5.09
CA ALA A 6 -5.64 -4.26 5.24
C ALA A 6 -6.69 -5.11 5.97
N GLY A 7 -7.39 -4.46 6.90
CA GLY A 7 -8.30 -5.12 7.83
C GLY A 7 -7.64 -5.34 9.19
N ASP A 8 -8.07 -6.38 9.88
CA ASP A 8 -7.53 -6.74 11.19
C ASP A 8 -7.61 -8.25 11.42
N THR A 9 -6.88 -8.73 12.43
CA THR A 9 -6.97 -10.11 12.94
C THR A 9 -8.01 -10.23 14.06
N ILE A 10 -8.69 -9.14 14.43
CA ILE A 10 -9.67 -9.07 15.52
C ILE A 10 -10.88 -9.97 15.17
N PRO A 11 -11.42 -10.76 16.12
CA PRO A 11 -12.64 -11.54 15.91
C PRO A 11 -13.83 -10.67 15.48
N LEU A 12 -14.73 -11.24 14.65
CA LEU A 12 -15.96 -10.53 14.25
C LEU A 12 -16.87 -10.23 15.45
N SER A 13 -16.85 -11.08 16.48
CA SER A 13 -17.54 -10.86 17.75
C SER A 13 -17.02 -9.65 18.53
N GLN A 14 -15.84 -9.13 18.18
CA GLN A 14 -15.21 -7.95 18.77
C GLN A 14 -15.10 -6.78 17.78
N ALA A 15 -16.05 -6.71 16.84
CA ALA A 15 -16.10 -5.68 15.80
C ALA A 15 -14.91 -5.65 14.82
N GLY A 16 -14.21 -6.78 14.65
CA GLY A 16 -13.19 -6.92 13.62
C GLY A 16 -13.77 -6.81 12.20
N LYS A 17 -12.92 -6.49 11.21
CA LYS A 17 -13.33 -6.40 9.79
C LYS A 17 -13.77 -7.77 9.26
N LYS A 18 -14.66 -7.82 8.26
CA LYS A 18 -15.07 -9.07 7.61
C LYS A 18 -13.92 -9.77 6.88
N PHE A 19 -13.12 -8.97 6.17
CA PHE A 19 -12.02 -9.45 5.34
C PHE A 19 -10.69 -9.12 5.99
N LEU A 20 -9.77 -10.08 5.94
CA LEU A 20 -8.34 -9.83 6.09
C LEU A 20 -7.72 -9.88 4.70
N VAL A 21 -6.96 -8.85 4.33
CA VAL A 21 -6.23 -8.80 3.07
C VAL A 21 -4.76 -8.65 3.38
N LEU A 22 -3.94 -9.58 2.90
CA LEU A 22 -2.48 -9.46 2.93
C LEU A 22 -1.98 -9.24 1.51
N THR A 23 -1.29 -8.13 1.27
CA THR A 23 -0.80 -7.77 -0.06
C THR A 23 0.71 -7.74 -0.07
N GLY A 24 1.30 -8.51 -0.99
CA GLY A 24 2.70 -8.40 -1.37
C GLY A 24 2.85 -7.45 -2.56
N CYS A 25 3.69 -6.44 -2.40
CA CYS A 25 4.18 -5.57 -3.47
C CYS A 25 5.58 -6.03 -3.89
N ILE A 26 5.70 -6.46 -5.14
CA ILE A 26 6.93 -6.95 -5.73
C ILE A 26 7.48 -5.86 -6.66
N ILE A 27 8.72 -5.48 -6.40
CA ILE A 27 9.48 -4.51 -7.19
C ILE A 27 10.75 -5.24 -7.63
N HIS A 28 11.08 -5.19 -8.93
CA HIS A 28 12.35 -5.70 -9.40
C HIS A 28 13.48 -4.76 -8.99
N GLU A 29 14.63 -5.32 -8.63
CA GLU A 29 15.76 -4.54 -8.13
C GLU A 29 16.24 -3.48 -9.13
N LYS A 30 16.23 -3.80 -10.43
CA LYS A 30 16.59 -2.87 -11.51
C LYS A 30 15.72 -1.60 -11.54
N ASP A 31 14.46 -1.70 -11.09
CA ASP A 31 13.49 -0.59 -11.15
C ASP A 31 13.52 0.26 -9.88
N LYS A 32 14.13 -0.24 -8.79
CA LYS A 32 14.15 0.40 -7.47
C LYS A 32 14.68 1.84 -7.53
N LEU A 33 15.83 2.06 -8.16
CA LEU A 33 16.45 3.39 -8.25
C LEU A 33 15.60 4.37 -9.07
N GLY A 34 14.97 3.90 -10.15
CA GLY A 34 14.09 4.73 -10.98
C GLY A 34 12.81 5.14 -10.26
N ILE A 35 12.23 4.23 -9.48
CA ILE A 35 11.08 4.50 -8.61
C ILE A 35 11.45 5.53 -7.55
N GLU A 36 12.58 5.34 -6.85
CA GLU A 36 13.04 6.27 -5.82
C GLU A 36 13.29 7.67 -6.39
N HIS A 37 13.99 7.77 -7.53
CA HIS A 37 14.30 9.05 -8.16
C HIS A 37 13.03 9.80 -8.58
N SER A 38 12.06 9.09 -9.17
CA SER A 38 10.77 9.67 -9.57
C SER A 38 10.00 10.22 -8.36
N LEU A 39 9.95 9.49 -7.25
CA LEU A 39 9.29 9.95 -6.04
C LEU A 39 10.01 11.16 -5.42
N ARG A 40 11.35 11.13 -5.35
CA ARG A 40 12.15 12.26 -4.86
C ARG A 40 11.94 13.52 -5.69
N ALA A 41 11.81 13.40 -7.02
CA ALA A 41 11.52 14.53 -7.90
C ALA A 41 10.17 15.18 -7.57
N ILE A 42 9.12 14.39 -7.30
CA ILE A 42 7.82 14.90 -6.85
C ILE A 42 7.97 15.63 -5.51
N LYS A 43 8.63 15.00 -4.53
CA LYS A 43 8.85 15.61 -3.21
C LYS A 43 9.57 16.95 -3.30
N LYS A 44 10.65 17.01 -4.08
CA LYS A 44 11.42 18.24 -4.33
C LYS A 44 10.58 19.32 -4.99
N LYS A 45 9.74 18.97 -5.97
CA LYS A 45 8.86 19.90 -6.69
C LYS A 45 7.88 20.62 -5.76
N PHE A 46 7.27 19.92 -4.80
CA PHE A 46 6.21 20.47 -3.96
C PHE A 46 6.70 20.98 -2.59
N TYR A 47 7.76 20.39 -2.05
CA TYR A 47 8.19 20.64 -0.67
C TYR A 47 9.63 21.14 -0.54
N PHE A 48 10.40 21.16 -1.63
CA PHE A 48 11.84 21.45 -1.63
C PHE A 48 12.66 20.57 -0.67
N ASP A 49 12.09 19.44 -0.26
CA ASP A 49 12.65 18.46 0.67
C ASP A 49 12.38 17.07 0.11
N GLU A 50 13.43 16.32 -0.21
CA GLU A 50 13.35 14.96 -0.75
C GLU A 50 13.14 13.89 0.34
N ASP A 51 13.40 14.25 1.59
CA ASP A 51 13.32 13.37 2.76
C ASP A 51 11.94 13.47 3.45
N ILE A 52 11.10 14.43 3.05
CA ILE A 52 9.72 14.55 3.54
C ILE A 52 8.95 13.23 3.36
N GLU A 53 8.23 12.84 4.40
CA GLU A 53 7.51 11.57 4.41
C GLU A 53 6.15 11.70 3.71
N ILE A 54 5.87 10.79 2.77
CA ILE A 54 4.57 10.70 2.11
C ILE A 54 3.81 9.49 2.66
N LYS A 55 2.66 9.77 3.30
CA LYS A 55 1.72 8.77 3.79
C LYS A 55 0.32 9.05 3.26
N SER A 56 -0.48 7.99 3.10
CA SER A 56 -1.86 8.10 2.60
C SER A 56 -2.71 9.09 3.40
N ASN A 57 -2.64 9.06 4.74
CA ASN A 57 -3.35 10.02 5.58
C ASN A 57 -2.82 11.45 5.41
N TYR A 58 -1.51 11.66 5.31
CA TYR A 58 -0.94 12.99 5.08
C TYR A 58 -1.36 13.58 3.74
N LEU A 59 -1.42 12.77 2.68
CA LEU A 59 -1.94 13.20 1.38
C LEU A 59 -3.42 13.59 1.45
N ARG A 60 -4.27 12.76 2.10
CA ARG A 60 -5.69 13.10 2.29
C ARG A 60 -5.85 14.42 3.05
N TYR A 61 -5.10 14.61 4.13
CA TYR A 61 -5.17 15.82 4.96
C TYR A 61 -4.44 17.02 4.33
N ALA A 62 -3.66 16.82 3.27
CA ALA A 62 -3.08 17.91 2.49
C ALA A 62 -4.14 18.68 1.69
N ASN A 63 -5.35 18.10 1.51
CA ASN A 63 -6.47 18.76 0.86
C ASN A 63 -6.80 20.10 1.57
N PRO A 64 -6.77 21.25 0.85
CA PRO A 64 -6.96 22.56 1.47
C PRO A 64 -8.39 22.83 1.96
N ASP A 65 -9.40 22.05 1.54
CA ASP A 65 -10.78 22.17 2.05
C ASP A 65 -10.95 21.55 3.45
N LEU A 66 -9.97 20.73 3.87
CA LEU A 66 -9.99 20.05 5.16
C LEU A 66 -9.31 20.90 6.24
N SER A 67 -9.83 20.82 7.45
CA SER A 67 -9.28 21.54 8.63
C SER A 67 -8.07 20.84 9.24
N GLU A 68 -7.88 19.57 8.89
CA GLU A 68 -6.86 18.68 9.42
C GLU A 68 -5.47 19.17 9.04
N LYS A 69 -4.55 19.04 10.01
CA LYS A 69 -3.15 19.38 9.82
C LYS A 69 -2.42 18.23 9.12
N SER A 70 -1.53 18.60 8.20
CA SER A 70 -0.66 17.67 7.50
C SER A 70 0.71 18.31 7.30
N PRO A 71 1.83 17.58 7.45
CA PRO A 71 3.14 18.05 7.00
C PRO A 71 3.17 18.35 5.50
N LEU A 72 2.25 17.75 4.73
CA LEU A 72 2.13 17.89 3.28
C LEU A 72 1.17 19.01 2.84
N LYS A 73 0.66 19.82 3.77
CA LYS A 73 -0.37 20.84 3.48
C LYS A 73 0.17 21.94 2.56
N LEU A 74 -0.45 22.13 1.39
CA LEU A 74 -0.03 23.12 0.40
C LEU A 74 -0.84 24.44 0.45
N ASN A 75 -1.95 24.49 1.18
CA ASN A 75 -2.89 25.64 1.33
C ASN A 75 -3.42 26.26 0.01
N ASP A 76 -3.00 25.78 -1.14
CA ASP A 76 -3.44 26.17 -2.47
C ASP A 76 -4.09 24.99 -3.19
N ARG A 77 -5.29 25.21 -3.74
CA ARG A 77 -6.08 24.18 -4.44
C ARG A 77 -5.42 23.71 -5.73
N GLY A 78 -4.84 24.62 -6.50
CA GLY A 78 -4.16 24.28 -7.76
C GLY A 78 -2.97 23.36 -7.51
N LYS A 79 -2.12 23.72 -6.54
CA LYS A 79 -0.95 22.95 -6.12
C LYS A 79 -1.32 21.59 -5.51
N TYR A 80 -2.39 21.52 -4.74
CA TYR A 80 -2.90 20.24 -4.25
C TYR A 80 -3.35 19.33 -5.41
N ASN A 81 -4.09 19.86 -6.39
CA ASN A 81 -4.54 19.09 -7.54
C ASN A 81 -3.35 18.61 -8.40
N GLU A 82 -2.33 19.45 -8.58
CA GLU A 82 -1.07 19.08 -9.24
C GLU A 82 -0.36 17.93 -8.50
N LEU A 83 -0.25 18.02 -7.17
CA LEU A 83 0.36 16.96 -6.34
C LEU A 83 -0.42 15.65 -6.45
N GLU A 84 -1.75 15.72 -6.33
CA GLU A 84 -2.62 14.56 -6.42
C GLU A 84 -2.49 13.87 -7.79
N ALA A 85 -2.44 14.66 -8.87
CA ALA A 85 -2.23 14.16 -10.21
C ALA A 85 -0.85 13.50 -10.38
N ASP A 86 0.22 14.15 -9.93
CA ASP A 86 1.59 13.62 -10.02
C ASP A 86 1.76 12.32 -9.20
N ILE A 87 1.26 12.28 -7.97
CA ILE A 87 1.30 11.07 -7.14
C ILE A 87 0.45 9.95 -7.74
N THR A 88 -0.74 10.27 -8.25
CA THR A 88 -1.60 9.29 -8.92
C THR A 88 -0.92 8.71 -10.15
N GLN A 89 -0.29 9.56 -10.96
CA GLN A 89 0.42 9.13 -12.16
C GLN A 89 1.63 8.28 -11.81
N PHE A 90 2.44 8.71 -10.83
CA PHE A 90 3.54 7.91 -10.28
C PHE A 90 3.08 6.52 -9.85
N LEU A 91 2.01 6.41 -9.06
CA LEU A 91 1.49 5.11 -8.59
C LEU A 91 0.99 4.21 -9.72
N LYS A 92 0.54 4.79 -10.85
CA LYS A 92 0.13 4.02 -12.04
C LYS A 92 1.33 3.53 -12.86
N ASP A 93 2.40 4.32 -12.89
CA ASP A 93 3.55 4.08 -13.77
C ASP A 93 4.61 3.18 -13.14
N ILE A 94 4.66 3.07 -11.80
CA ILE A 94 5.64 2.22 -11.14
C ILE A 94 5.47 0.75 -11.59
N PRO A 95 6.55 0.09 -12.07
CA PRO A 95 6.48 -1.29 -12.54
C PRO A 95 6.47 -2.24 -11.34
N VAL A 96 5.29 -2.47 -10.79
CA VAL A 96 5.09 -3.36 -9.63
C VAL A 96 4.17 -4.51 -9.96
N THR A 97 4.41 -5.66 -9.32
CA THR A 97 3.45 -6.77 -9.31
C THR A 97 2.83 -6.86 -7.93
N LEU A 98 1.49 -6.86 -7.87
CA LEU A 98 0.75 -7.00 -6.62
C LEU A 98 0.16 -8.40 -6.52
N ILE A 99 0.32 -9.03 -5.36
CA ILE A 99 -0.35 -10.28 -5.01
C ILE A 99 -1.14 -10.02 -3.74
N SER A 100 -2.47 -10.05 -3.81
CA SER A 100 -3.34 -9.89 -2.64
C SER A 100 -4.04 -11.20 -2.31
N VAL A 101 -3.87 -11.66 -1.07
CA VAL A 101 -4.59 -12.79 -0.51
C VAL A 101 -5.72 -12.26 0.35
N VAL A 102 -6.96 -12.61 0.00
CA VAL A 102 -8.18 -12.16 0.69
C VAL A 102 -8.78 -13.34 1.43
N ILE A 103 -8.94 -13.21 2.75
CA ILE A 103 -9.61 -14.18 3.61
C ILE A 103 -10.94 -13.58 4.09
N ASP A 104 -12.05 -14.22 3.73
CA ASP A 104 -13.34 -14.01 4.42
C ASP A 104 -13.27 -14.68 5.80
N LYS A 105 -13.12 -13.88 6.86
CA LYS A 105 -12.91 -14.41 8.22
C LYS A 105 -14.12 -15.18 8.74
N HIS A 106 -15.33 -14.80 8.32
CA HIS A 106 -16.55 -15.50 8.73
C HIS A 106 -16.54 -16.92 8.16
N ALA A 107 -16.38 -17.05 6.84
CA ALA A 107 -16.32 -18.36 6.18
C ALA A 107 -15.11 -19.19 6.64
N TYR A 108 -13.98 -18.54 6.91
CA TYR A 108 -12.77 -19.18 7.38
C TYR A 108 -12.94 -19.79 8.77
N TRP A 109 -13.42 -19.03 9.76
CA TRP A 109 -13.58 -19.52 11.13
C TRP A 109 -14.72 -20.53 11.30
N GLN A 110 -15.71 -20.55 10.40
CA GLN A 110 -16.67 -21.67 10.36
C GLN A 110 -16.00 -23.01 10.07
N LYS A 111 -14.91 -23.03 9.30
CA LYS A 111 -14.15 -24.23 8.96
C LYS A 111 -12.96 -24.48 9.89
N TYR A 112 -12.33 -23.40 10.36
CA TYR A 112 -11.09 -23.42 11.14
C TYR A 112 -11.18 -22.53 12.40
N PRO A 113 -12.02 -22.87 13.39
CA PRO A 113 -12.46 -21.96 14.46
C PRO A 113 -11.35 -21.45 15.42
N ALA A 114 -10.16 -22.05 15.41
CA ALA A 114 -9.05 -21.67 16.28
C ALA A 114 -7.78 -21.23 15.51
N GLN A 115 -7.85 -21.14 14.18
CA GLN A 115 -6.68 -20.77 13.38
C GLN A 115 -6.61 -19.27 13.14
N ASN A 116 -5.40 -18.73 13.21
CA ASN A 116 -5.14 -17.34 12.85
C ASN A 116 -5.23 -17.19 11.31
N PRO A 117 -6.18 -16.41 10.78
CA PRO A 117 -6.32 -16.22 9.33
C PRO A 117 -5.08 -15.57 8.69
N TYR A 118 -4.27 -14.85 9.47
CA TYR A 118 -3.04 -14.23 9.00
C TYR A 118 -2.00 -15.25 8.58
N SER A 119 -1.78 -16.31 9.37
CA SER A 119 -0.80 -17.36 9.06
C SER A 119 -1.12 -18.05 7.73
N THR A 120 -2.42 -18.28 7.49
CA THR A 120 -2.89 -18.86 6.23
C THR A 120 -2.71 -17.89 5.06
N ALA A 121 -3.08 -16.61 5.24
CA ALA A 121 -2.87 -15.59 4.21
C ALA A 121 -1.39 -15.45 3.84
N TYR A 122 -0.51 -15.45 4.84
CA TYR A 122 0.94 -15.37 4.66
C TYR A 122 1.51 -16.58 3.93
N THR A 123 1.04 -17.79 4.27
CA THR A 123 1.46 -19.02 3.58
C THR A 123 1.10 -18.95 2.10
N PHE A 124 -0.16 -18.63 1.78
CA PHE A 124 -0.57 -18.46 0.38
C PHE A 124 0.20 -17.35 -0.32
N LEU A 125 0.45 -16.21 0.33
CA LEU A 125 1.22 -15.12 -0.26
C LEU A 125 2.65 -15.58 -0.60
N SER A 126 3.28 -16.33 0.30
CA SER A 126 4.63 -16.87 0.12
C SER A 126 4.70 -17.89 -1.01
N GLU A 127 3.73 -18.81 -1.10
CA GLU A 127 3.62 -19.76 -2.21
C GLU A 127 3.46 -19.05 -3.57
N ARG A 128 2.63 -18.00 -3.60
CA ARG A 128 2.42 -17.20 -4.82
C ARG A 128 3.67 -16.40 -5.20
N PHE A 129 4.38 -15.87 -4.21
CA PHE A 129 5.66 -15.21 -4.43
C PHE A 129 6.73 -16.18 -4.96
N GLN A 130 6.81 -17.39 -4.40
CA GLN A 130 7.72 -18.43 -4.90
C GLN A 130 7.42 -18.77 -6.36
N LYS A 131 6.14 -18.97 -6.70
CA LYS A 131 5.73 -19.22 -8.09
C LYS A 131 6.09 -18.05 -9.02
N PHE A 132 5.93 -16.81 -8.56
CA PHE A 132 6.36 -15.63 -9.30
C PHE A 132 7.86 -15.66 -9.61
N LEU A 133 8.70 -16.02 -8.63
CA LEU A 133 10.14 -16.12 -8.82
C LEU A 133 10.50 -17.18 -9.87
N GLU A 134 9.88 -18.36 -9.81
CA GLU A 134 10.12 -19.45 -10.77
C GLU A 134 9.78 -19.06 -12.22
N THR A 135 8.74 -18.24 -12.41
CA THR A 135 8.36 -17.75 -13.76
C THR A 135 9.21 -16.59 -14.24
N SER A 136 9.85 -15.85 -13.34
CA SER A 136 10.60 -14.62 -13.66
C SER A 136 12.09 -14.85 -13.90
N VAL A 137 12.62 -16.05 -13.61
CA VAL A 137 14.03 -16.44 -13.77
C VAL A 137 14.27 -17.21 -15.08
N LYS A 138 13.52 -16.89 -16.14
CA LYS A 138 13.75 -17.42 -17.50
C LYS A 138 14.34 -16.38 -18.42
#